data_AF-A0A442IFC7-F1
#
_entry.id   AF-A0A442IFC7-F1
#
_cell.length_a   1.000
_cell.length_b   1.000
_cell.length_c   1.000
_cell.angle_alpha   90.00
_cell.angle_beta   90.00
_cell.angle_gamma   90.00
#
_symmetry.space_group_name_H-M   'P 1'
#
loop_
_entity.id
_entity.type
_entity.pdbx_description
1 polymer ?
#
loop_
_entity_poly.entity_id
_entity_poly.type
_entity_poly.pdbx_seq_one_letter_code
_entity_poly.pdbx_strand_id
1 'polypeptide(L)'
;MTDTLDAAKLTDRVAALVEAAKRAGADAADAVAVRGRSAGVSVRLGKVEGTESSESEDVSLRVFVGQRVASVSATAASDPKALAERAVAMAKVSPEDPFQ
;
A
#
# COMPACT_ATOMS: atom_id res chain seq x y z
N MET A 1 12.23 -3.89 23.82
CA MET A 1 12.29 -3.35 22.45
C MET A 1 10.86 -3.07 22.03
N THR A 2 10.33 -1.92 22.45
CA THR A 2 9.01 -1.48 22.02
C THR A 2 9.29 -0.33 21.06
N ASP A 3 9.66 -0.70 19.84
CA ASP A 3 9.70 0.25 18.74
C ASP A 3 8.24 0.61 18.49
N THR A 4 7.84 1.76 19.05
CA THR A 4 6.48 2.29 18.93
C THR A 4 6.07 2.20 17.48
N LEU A 5 4.92 1.59 17.21
CA LEU A 5 4.31 1.62 15.88
C LEU A 5 4.28 3.10 15.43
N ASP A 6 5.14 3.47 14.48
CA ASP A 6 5.15 4.79 13.85
C ASP A 6 3.92 4.91 12.94
N ALA A 7 2.73 4.80 13.54
CA ALA A 7 1.45 4.89 12.89
C ALA A 7 1.32 6.23 12.16
N ALA A 8 1.87 7.30 12.73
CA ALA A 8 1.95 8.62 12.11
C ALA A 8 2.63 8.57 10.73
N LYS A 9 3.76 7.85 10.60
CA LYS A 9 4.48 7.71 9.33
C LYS A 9 3.64 6.97 8.28
N LEU A 10 2.88 5.96 8.69
CA LEU A 10 1.97 5.23 7.79
C LEU A 10 0.80 6.12 7.36
N THR A 11 0.25 6.92 8.28
CA THR A 11 -0.81 7.91 7.98
C THR A 11 -0.32 8.96 6.98
N ASP A 12 0.90 9.50 7.17
CA ASP A 12 1.50 10.46 6.24
C ASP A 12 1.69 9.85 4.85
N ARG A 13 2.05 8.55 4.77
CA ARG A 13 2.24 7.82 3.51
C ARG A 13 0.94 7.71 2.72
N VAL A 14 -0.15 7.29 3.38
CA VAL A 14 -1.46 7.17 2.71
C VAL A 14 -2.03 8.54 2.36
N ALA A 15 -1.82 9.56 3.20
CA ALA A 15 -2.21 10.93 2.89
C ALA A 15 -1.49 11.45 1.64
N ALA A 16 -0.17 11.23 1.55
CA ALA A 16 0.61 11.62 0.38
C ALA A 16 0.15 10.90 -0.91
N LEU A 17 -0.23 9.63 -0.82
CA LEU A 17 -0.77 8.86 -1.95
C LEU A 17 -2.12 9.40 -2.43
N VAL A 18 -3.05 9.69 -1.51
CA VAL A 18 -4.36 10.27 -1.84
C VAL A 18 -4.19 11.65 -2.48
N GLU A 19 -3.30 12.49 -1.94
CA GLU A 19 -3.03 13.81 -2.52
C GLU A 19 -2.35 13.71 -3.90
N ALA A 20 -1.43 12.77 -4.09
CA ALA A 20 -0.84 12.50 -5.40
C ALA A 20 -1.89 12.03 -6.42
N ALA A 21 -2.83 11.16 -6.02
CA ALA A 21 -3.92 10.68 -6.87
C ALA A 21 -4.84 11.82 -7.32
N LYS A 22 -5.26 12.69 -6.39
CA LYS A 22 -6.05 13.88 -6.72
C LYS A 22 -5.32 14.79 -7.71
N ARG A 23 -4.03 15.04 -7.48
CA ARG A 23 -3.20 15.85 -8.41
C ARG A 23 -3.03 15.20 -9.78
N ALA A 24 -3.03 13.87 -9.86
CA ALA A 24 -2.96 13.12 -11.11
C ALA A 24 -4.31 13.09 -11.87
N GLY A 25 -5.40 13.54 -11.23
CA GLY A 25 -6.73 13.64 -11.84
C GLY A 25 -7.70 12.54 -11.44
N ALA A 26 -7.54 11.97 -10.25
CA ALA A 26 -8.61 11.20 -9.60
C ALA A 26 -9.67 12.14 -9.01
N ASP A 27 -10.95 11.81 -9.17
CA ASP A 27 -12.06 12.53 -8.55
C ASP A 27 -12.18 12.18 -7.06
N ALA A 28 -11.93 10.91 -6.73
CA ALA A 28 -11.82 10.41 -5.37
C ALA A 28 -10.73 9.35 -5.28
N ALA A 29 -10.19 9.13 -4.09
CA ALA A 29 -9.20 8.09 -3.84
C ALA A 29 -9.20 7.67 -2.36
N ASP A 30 -8.87 6.40 -2.13
CA ASP A 30 -8.55 5.86 -0.81
C ASP A 30 -7.22 5.10 -0.88
N ALA A 31 -6.51 5.07 0.25
CA ALA A 31 -5.24 4.37 0.34
C ALA A 31 -5.11 3.66 1.68
N VAL A 32 -4.47 2.50 1.66
CA VAL A 32 -4.22 1.68 2.84
C VAL A 32 -2.71 1.42 2.93
N ALA A 33 -2.16 1.50 4.13
CA ALA A 33 -0.81 1.05 4.43
C ALA A 33 -0.88 -0.11 5.42
N VAL A 34 -0.10 -1.15 5.14
CA VAL A 34 -0.01 -2.36 5.97
C VAL A 34 1.45 -2.58 6.33
N ARG A 35 1.72 -2.82 7.61
CA ARG A 35 3.05 -3.24 8.07
C ARG A 35 2.95 -4.63 8.70
N GLY A 36 3.78 -5.55 8.24
CA GLY A 36 3.91 -6.90 8.80
C GLY A 36 5.28 -7.07 9.46
N ARG A 37 5.32 -7.71 10.63
CA ARG A 37 6.55 -8.19 11.26
C ARG A 37 6.30 -9.60 11.78
N SER A 38 7.24 -10.52 11.51
CA SER A 38 7.18 -11.90 11.96
C SER A 38 8.58 -12.36 12.39
N ALA A 39 8.64 -13.22 13.40
CA ALA A 39 9.86 -13.90 13.81
C ALA A 39 9.55 -15.39 14.03
N GLY A 40 10.44 -16.26 13.58
CA GLY A 40 10.27 -17.71 13.62
C GLY A 40 11.53 -18.40 14.13
N VAL A 41 11.35 -19.52 14.83
CA VAL A 41 12.44 -20.39 15.28
C VAL A 41 12.12 -21.82 14.86
N SER A 42 13.04 -22.47 14.15
CA SER A 42 12.94 -23.88 13.79
C SER A 42 13.86 -24.72 14.68
N VAL A 43 13.33 -25.85 15.17
CA VAL A 43 14.01 -26.77 16.09
C VAL A 43 13.91 -28.18 15.53
N ARG A 44 15.03 -28.91 15.49
CA ARG A 44 15.08 -30.32 15.12
C ARG A 44 15.93 -31.08 16.12
N LEU A 45 15.45 -32.25 16.54
CA LEU A 45 16.10 -33.09 17.56
C LEU A 45 16.46 -32.31 18.86
N GLY A 46 15.60 -31.38 19.27
CA GLY A 46 15.80 -30.56 20.48
C GLY A 46 16.86 -29.47 20.35
N LYS A 47 17.40 -29.23 19.15
CA LYS A 47 18.38 -28.16 18.89
C LYS A 47 17.79 -27.14 17.92
N VAL A 48 18.04 -25.86 18.19
CA VAL A 48 17.69 -24.77 17.26
C VAL A 48 18.51 -24.95 15.99
N GLU A 49 17.83 -24.90 14.85
CA GLU A 49 18.45 -25.00 13.52
C GLU A 49 18.31 -23.72 12.71
N GLY A 50 17.29 -22.91 13.00
CA GLY A 50 17.05 -21.69 12.26
C GLY A 50 16.31 -20.66 13.10
N THR A 51 16.63 -19.41 12.83
CA THR A 51 15.93 -18.24 13.34
C THR A 51 15.69 -17.31 12.16
N GLU A 52 14.44 -16.92 11.96
CA GLU A 52 14.04 -16.02 10.87
C GLU A 52 13.37 -14.77 11.44
N SER A 53 13.51 -13.67 10.70
CA SER A 53 12.78 -12.43 10.90
C SER A 53 12.31 -11.94 9.54
N SER A 54 11.07 -11.49 9.46
CA SER A 54 10.48 -10.93 8.25
C SER A 54 9.80 -9.61 8.58
N GLU A 55 10.00 -8.62 7.71
CA GLU A 55 9.35 -7.31 7.80
C GLU A 55 8.82 -6.94 6.42
N SER A 56 7.59 -6.44 6.36
CA SER A 56 7.01 -5.87 5.15
C SER A 56 6.31 -4.55 5.47
N GLU A 57 6.34 -3.63 4.51
CA GLU A 57 5.53 -2.42 4.53
C GLU A 57 4.99 -2.19 3.13
N ASP A 58 3.68 -2.31 3.00
CA ASP A 58 2.96 -2.34 1.75
C ASP A 58 1.92 -1.23 1.74
N VAL A 59 1.65 -0.69 0.55
CA VAL A 59 0.63 0.33 0.32
C VAL A 59 -0.26 -0.10 -0.82
N SER A 60 -1.55 0.21 -0.71
CA SER A 60 -2.49 0.14 -1.81
C SER A 60 -3.16 1.50 -2.00
N LEU A 61 -3.47 1.81 -3.25
CA LEU A 61 -4.17 3.02 -3.67
C LEU A 61 -5.29 2.61 -4.61
N ARG A 62 -6.52 2.97 -4.26
CA ARG A 62 -7.68 2.90 -5.14
C ARG A 62 -8.07 4.31 -5.57
N VAL A 63 -8.32 4.49 -6.86
CA VAL A 63 -8.71 5.77 -7.45
C VAL A 63 -9.99 5.63 -8.24
N PHE A 64 -10.75 6.72 -8.27
CA PHE A 64 -12.01 6.86 -8.98
C PHE A 64 -11.89 8.00 -10.00
N VAL A 65 -12.31 7.76 -11.24
CA VAL A 65 -12.36 8.73 -12.34
C VAL A 65 -13.71 8.59 -13.05
N GLY A 66 -14.65 9.46 -12.74
CA GLY A 66 -16.07 9.31 -13.07
C GLY A 66 -16.61 8.01 -12.49
N GLN A 67 -17.21 7.18 -13.34
CA GLN A 67 -17.68 5.84 -12.98
C GLN A 67 -16.60 4.76 -13.20
N ARG A 68 -15.31 5.10 -13.26
CA ARG A 68 -14.22 4.14 -13.49
C ARG A 68 -13.35 4.02 -12.25
N VAL A 69 -12.93 2.80 -11.95
CA VAL A 69 -12.07 2.51 -10.79
C VAL A 69 -10.79 1.80 -11.22
N ALA A 70 -9.70 2.04 -10.49
CA ALA A 70 -8.52 1.20 -10.53
C ALA A 70 -7.87 1.13 -9.15
N SER A 71 -7.26 -0.02 -8.86
CA SER A 71 -6.48 -0.24 -7.65
C SER A 71 -5.08 -0.71 -8.01
N VAL A 72 -4.08 -0.20 -7.31
CA VAL A 72 -2.68 -0.61 -7.44
C VAL A 72 -2.09 -0.84 -6.04
N SER A 73 -1.16 -1.78 -5.95
CA SER A 73 -0.41 -2.04 -4.72
C SER A 73 1.08 -2.00 -4.99
N ALA A 74 1.85 -1.56 -4.00
CA ALA A 74 3.30 -1.46 -4.06
C ALA A 74 3.89 -1.55 -2.66
N THR A 75 5.21 -1.67 -2.56
CA THR A 75 5.90 -1.50 -1.28
C THR A 75 5.89 -0.02 -0.89
N ALA A 76 5.91 0.26 0.40
CA ALA A 76 5.87 1.63 0.90
C ALA A 76 7.05 2.49 0.40
N ALA A 77 8.18 1.90 0.04
CA ALA A 77 9.34 2.61 -0.52
C ALA A 77 9.12 3.20 -1.93
N SER A 78 8.03 2.81 -2.60
CA SER A 78 7.72 3.25 -3.97
C SER A 78 7.42 4.75 -4.03
N ASP A 79 7.69 5.37 -5.20
CA ASP A 79 7.35 6.77 -5.46
C ASP A 79 5.81 6.93 -5.52
N PRO A 80 5.20 7.69 -4.58
CA PRO A 80 3.76 7.89 -4.54
C PRO A 80 3.24 8.60 -5.78
N LYS A 81 4.02 9.48 -6.41
CA LYS A 81 3.61 10.19 -7.62
C LYS A 81 3.46 9.23 -8.79
N ALA A 82 4.50 8.46 -9.08
CA ALA A 82 4.46 7.47 -10.16
C ALA A 82 3.35 6.42 -9.95
N LEU A 83 3.13 5.99 -8.70
CA LEU A 83 2.06 5.04 -8.39
C LEU A 83 0.66 5.63 -8.66
N ALA A 84 0.45 6.89 -8.24
CA ALA A 84 -0.80 7.62 -8.47
C ALA A 84 -1.08 7.87 -9.96
N GLU A 85 -0.07 8.33 -10.71
CA GLU A 85 -0.19 8.54 -12.16
C GLU A 85 -0.56 7.24 -12.88
N ARG A 86 0.07 6.13 -12.50
CA ARG A 86 -0.25 4.81 -13.03
C ARG A 86 -1.68 4.40 -12.68
N ALA A 87 -2.11 4.57 -11.42
CA ALA A 87 -3.46 4.22 -10.99
C ALA A 87 -4.53 4.99 -11.79
N VAL A 88 -4.33 6.31 -11.96
CA VAL A 88 -5.26 7.16 -12.71
C VAL A 88 -5.27 6.80 -14.20
N ALA A 89 -4.10 6.53 -14.79
CA ALA A 89 -4.02 6.06 -16.16
C ALA A 89 -4.78 4.75 -16.37
N MET A 90 -4.67 3.81 -15.41
CA MET A 90 -5.43 2.56 -15.43
C MET A 90 -6.94 2.81 -15.31
N ALA A 91 -7.38 3.67 -14.38
CA ALA A 91 -8.80 3.99 -14.22
C ALA A 91 -9.39 4.60 -15.49
N LYS A 92 -8.67 5.50 -16.18
CA LYS A 92 -9.14 6.15 -17.42
C LYS A 92 -9.39 5.17 -18.57
N VAL A 93 -8.72 4.02 -18.59
CA VAL A 93 -8.89 2.98 -19.62
C VAL A 93 -9.75 1.80 -19.16
N SER A 94 -10.18 1.79 -17.89
CA SER A 94 -11.12 0.79 -17.38
C SER A 94 -12.54 1.02 -17.93
N PRO A 95 -13.35 -0.04 -18.04
CA PRO A 95 -14.80 0.09 -18.21
C PRO A 95 -15.44 0.88 -17.06
N GLU A 96 -16.61 1.45 -17.32
CA GLU A 96 -17.42 2.06 -16.26
C GLU A 96 -18.05 0.96 -15.38
N ASP A 97 -18.02 1.19 -14.07
CA ASP A 97 -18.63 0.37 -13.03
C ASP A 97 -19.49 1.28 -12.12
N PRO A 98 -20.82 1.27 -12.28
CA PRO A 98 -21.72 2.11 -11.50
C PRO A 98 -21.94 1.61 -10.06
N PHE A 99 -21.35 0.47 -9.66
CA PHE A 99 -21.55 -0.14 -8.34
C PHE A 99 -20.33 -0.03 -7.41
N GLN A 100 -19.28 0.69 -7.83
CA GLN A 100 -18.09 0.97 -7.03
C GLN A 100 -18.16 2.31 -6.29
#